data_AF-A0A970FT81-F1
#
_entry.id   AF-A0A970FT81-F1
#
_cell.length_a   1.000
_cell.length_b   1.000
_cell.length_c   1.000
_cell.angle_alpha   90.00
_cell.angle_beta   90.00
_cell.angle_gamma   90.00
#
_symmetry.space_group_name_H-M   'P 1'
#
loop_
_entity.id
_entity.type
_entity.pdbx_description
1 polymer ?
#
loop_
_entity_poly.entity_id
_entity_poly.type
_entity_poly.pdbx_seq_one_letter_code
_entity_poly.pdbx_strand_id
1 'polypeptide(L)'
;MAIGLKHGKVELADHDTEWEINAAQTIERLWQAFGSVAKDIQHVGSTAIQPIKAKPIIDLAVAVDDFSEVEALQTRLENAGFLRRHWETDEQMLFAVGDYTRLDGVVTHFIHVVKTDSMDWHNYLNFRDYLNAKLAVARRYETLKIKLAAENQSDKGREKYLAGKRGFIEKTLQDALIWSSIHDIPDYDSFIKSEPIAKGWSGDKKYDIETACGQRLLLRIADIAQYDRKKMEFETMGKAVSLGIPMQQPLDFGICNSGKSVYILLTWIDGEDAEEVIPHLPEAQQYALGYQSGEILRKIHTLPAPDTLEKWEPRFNRKTDRRIESYQKNKSQAMTSGGEEHFLSFIKDNRALLVNRPQCYQHGDYHIGNMVMDQDGSLYIIDWNRNDFGDPWEEFNRITFTAHTSPYFATGQLRGYFGGEPPEMFFRLLAFYIASNQLGVVDWALPFGKREVDFARKQNEEVLGWYGNMQTYIPSWYLANFNIQRAETQACPNNRINSAQDG
;
A
#
# COMPACT_ATOMS: atom_id res chain seq x y z
N MET A 1 44.09 7.50 -12.89
CA MET A 1 44.14 8.97 -13.18
C MET A 1 44.09 9.70 -11.83
N ALA A 2 44.86 10.78 -11.60
CA ALA A 2 44.87 11.42 -10.27
C ALA A 2 43.45 11.86 -9.86
N ILE A 3 42.99 11.40 -8.70
CA ILE A 3 41.71 11.83 -8.13
C ILE A 3 41.76 13.32 -7.77
N GLY A 4 40.62 13.96 -7.88
CA GLY A 4 40.33 15.30 -7.45
C GLY A 4 40.17 16.30 -8.59
N LEU A 5 39.46 17.39 -8.28
CA LEU A 5 39.28 18.52 -9.18
C LEU A 5 39.47 19.82 -8.42
N LYS A 6 39.92 20.85 -9.15
CA LYS A 6 39.92 22.23 -8.64
C LYS A 6 38.52 22.66 -8.25
N HIS A 7 38.42 23.48 -7.21
CA HIS A 7 37.13 24.00 -6.76
C HIS A 7 36.33 24.62 -7.93
N GLY A 8 35.05 24.26 -8.05
CA GLY A 8 34.17 24.76 -9.11
C GLY A 8 34.27 24.04 -10.46
N LYS A 9 35.35 23.29 -10.76
CA LYS A 9 35.54 22.63 -12.05
C LYS A 9 34.57 21.46 -12.27
N VAL A 10 34.03 21.37 -13.48
CA VAL A 10 33.23 20.23 -13.97
C VAL A 10 34.02 19.56 -15.09
N GLU A 11 34.64 18.42 -14.76
CA GLU A 11 35.40 17.60 -15.70
C GLU A 11 35.09 16.14 -15.43
N LEU A 12 34.85 15.37 -16.49
CA LEU A 12 34.52 13.95 -16.41
C LEU A 12 35.69 13.12 -16.90
N ALA A 13 36.00 12.06 -16.17
CA ALA A 13 36.99 11.06 -16.52
C ALA A 13 36.30 9.71 -16.80
N ASP A 14 36.96 8.84 -17.57
CA ASP A 14 36.61 7.43 -17.66
C ASP A 14 36.59 6.77 -16.28
N HIS A 15 35.74 5.76 -16.12
CA HIS A 15 35.72 4.99 -14.89
C HIS A 15 37.09 4.35 -14.65
N ASP A 16 37.56 4.45 -13.41
CA ASP A 16 38.90 4.01 -13.01
C ASP A 16 38.80 3.14 -11.75
N THR A 17 39.32 1.92 -11.83
CA THR A 17 39.33 0.97 -10.69
C THR A 17 40.13 1.50 -9.50
N GLU A 18 41.05 2.46 -9.70
CA GLU A 18 41.72 3.16 -8.61
C GLU A 18 40.73 3.87 -7.67
N TRP A 19 39.53 4.24 -8.14
CA TRP A 19 38.52 4.89 -7.30
C TRP A 19 38.02 3.99 -6.18
N GLU A 20 37.83 2.70 -6.44
CA GLU A 20 37.44 1.72 -5.42
C GLU A 20 38.54 1.56 -4.35
N ILE A 21 39.81 1.55 -4.78
CA ILE A 21 40.96 1.47 -3.87
C ILE A 21 41.05 2.72 -2.97
N ASN A 22 40.93 3.91 -3.56
CA ASN A 22 40.96 5.18 -2.81
C ASN A 22 39.77 5.28 -1.84
N ALA A 23 38.59 4.83 -2.26
CA ALA A 23 37.41 4.75 -1.40
C ALA A 23 37.66 3.81 -0.22
N ALA A 24 38.12 2.57 -0.46
CA ALA A 24 38.39 1.60 0.59
C ALA A 24 39.42 2.10 1.63
N GLN A 25 40.54 2.66 1.17
CA GLN A 25 41.56 3.24 2.06
C GLN A 25 41.01 4.41 2.90
N THR A 26 40.14 5.23 2.31
CA THR A 26 39.52 6.35 3.03
C THR A 26 38.45 5.87 4.00
N ILE A 27 37.70 4.81 3.66
CA ILE A 27 36.75 4.16 4.56
C ILE A 27 37.46 3.61 5.81
N GLU A 28 38.62 2.97 5.67
CA GLU A 28 39.41 2.52 6.83
C GLU A 28 39.81 3.68 7.75
N ARG A 29 40.26 4.80 7.16
CA ARG A 29 40.59 6.02 7.92
C ARG A 29 39.36 6.63 8.60
N LEU A 30 38.20 6.61 7.95
CA LEU A 30 36.95 7.07 8.54
C LEU A 30 36.52 6.18 9.71
N TRP A 31 36.63 4.85 9.60
CA TRP A 31 36.39 3.94 10.72
C TRP A 31 37.32 4.24 11.90
N GLN A 32 38.60 4.50 11.62
CA GLN A 32 39.56 4.91 12.65
C GLN A 32 39.24 6.26 13.27
N ALA A 33 38.62 7.20 12.55
CA ALA A 33 38.29 8.53 13.07
C ALA A 33 36.93 8.56 13.80
N PHE A 34 35.91 7.90 13.27
CA PHE A 34 34.57 7.83 13.83
C PHE A 34 34.45 6.82 14.97
N GLY A 35 35.18 5.70 14.92
CA GLY A 35 35.05 4.63 15.90
C GLY A 35 33.61 4.10 15.95
N SER A 36 33.07 3.92 17.16
CA SER A 36 31.72 3.38 17.39
C SER A 36 30.56 4.32 17.01
N VAL A 37 30.86 5.59 16.69
CA VAL A 37 29.86 6.57 16.24
C VAL A 37 29.37 6.21 14.83
N ALA A 38 30.26 5.75 13.95
CA ALA A 38 29.86 5.23 12.64
C ALA A 38 29.15 3.88 12.81
N LYS A 39 27.99 3.74 12.17
CA LYS A 39 27.23 2.49 12.09
C LYS A 39 27.50 1.73 10.80
N ASP A 40 27.71 2.46 9.71
CA ASP A 40 28.15 1.93 8.42
C ASP A 40 28.86 3.04 7.62
N ILE A 41 29.75 2.65 6.70
CA ILE A 41 30.46 3.55 5.80
C ILE A 41 30.53 2.92 4.40
N GLN A 42 30.03 3.63 3.39
CA GLN A 42 29.84 3.09 2.05
C GLN A 42 30.41 4.04 0.98
N HIS A 43 30.99 3.47 -0.08
CA HIS A 43 31.35 4.21 -1.30
C HIS A 43 30.09 4.46 -2.12
N VAL A 44 29.83 5.73 -2.43
CA VAL A 44 28.59 6.19 -3.09
C VAL A 44 28.94 7.21 -4.20
N GLY A 45 27.90 7.82 -4.78
CA GLY A 45 28.07 8.80 -5.85
C GLY A 45 28.47 8.19 -7.19
N SER A 46 28.86 9.04 -8.15
CA SER A 46 29.10 8.58 -9.53
C SER A 46 30.36 7.73 -9.68
N THR A 47 31.35 7.88 -8.79
CA THR A 47 32.59 7.09 -8.83
C THR A 47 32.40 5.66 -8.33
N ALA A 48 31.30 5.39 -7.60
CA ALA A 48 30.89 4.04 -7.21
C ALA A 48 30.05 3.30 -8.27
N ILE A 49 29.84 3.92 -9.45
CA ILE A 49 29.07 3.34 -10.55
C ILE A 49 30.05 2.95 -11.66
N GLN A 50 30.33 1.65 -11.78
CA GLN A 50 31.35 1.10 -12.67
C GLN A 50 31.18 1.45 -14.16
N PRO A 51 29.96 1.43 -14.74
CA PRO A 51 29.86 1.60 -16.19
C PRO A 51 29.96 3.05 -16.68
N ILE A 52 30.13 4.08 -15.84
CA ILE A 52 29.95 5.48 -16.27
C ILE A 52 31.15 6.39 -16.00
N LYS A 53 31.37 7.35 -16.90
CA LYS A 53 32.24 8.51 -16.65
C LYS A 53 31.75 9.31 -15.43
N ALA A 54 32.68 9.76 -14.60
CA ALA A 54 32.37 10.55 -13.41
C ALA A 54 33.35 11.69 -13.24
N LYS A 55 32.98 12.66 -12.40
CA LYS A 55 34.00 13.56 -11.84
C LYS A 55 34.90 12.69 -10.97
N PRO A 56 36.24 12.78 -11.07
CA PRO A 56 37.16 11.95 -10.27
C PRO A 56 37.21 12.42 -8.81
N ILE A 57 36.06 12.62 -8.17
CA ILE A 57 35.88 12.97 -6.76
C ILE A 57 35.16 11.79 -6.12
N ILE A 58 35.71 11.25 -5.04
CA ILE A 58 35.14 10.11 -4.33
C ILE A 58 34.07 10.62 -3.37
N ASP A 59 32.84 10.15 -3.50
CA ASP A 59 31.77 10.44 -2.54
C ASP A 59 31.62 9.24 -1.59
N LEU A 60 31.67 9.46 -0.29
CA LEU A 60 31.46 8.43 0.73
C LEU A 60 30.28 8.82 1.61
N ALA A 61 29.49 7.85 2.06
CA ALA A 61 28.43 8.07 3.05
C ALA A 61 28.79 7.39 4.38
N VAL A 62 28.54 8.06 5.49
CA VAL A 62 28.70 7.56 6.87
C VAL A 62 27.33 7.61 7.55
N ALA A 63 26.82 6.46 7.98
CA ALA A 63 25.62 6.37 8.81
C ALA A 63 25.97 6.56 10.29
N VAL A 64 25.24 7.43 10.99
CA VAL A 64 25.37 7.69 12.43
C VAL A 64 23.99 7.79 13.09
N ASP A 65 23.86 7.52 14.38
CA ASP A 65 22.57 7.65 15.07
C ASP A 65 22.30 9.08 15.56
N ASP A 66 23.34 9.75 16.06
CA ASP A 66 23.28 11.12 16.55
C ASP A 66 24.41 11.98 15.97
N PHE A 67 24.04 13.14 15.45
CA PHE A 67 24.96 14.14 14.94
C PHE A 67 25.77 14.81 16.05
N SER A 68 25.26 14.92 17.27
CA SER A 68 26.00 15.51 18.40
C SER A 68 27.28 14.74 18.72
N GLU A 69 27.26 13.41 18.56
CA GLU A 69 28.44 12.55 18.71
C GLU A 69 29.49 12.83 17.63
N VAL A 70 29.06 13.19 16.42
CA VAL A 70 29.97 13.58 15.33
C VAL A 70 30.60 14.95 15.61
N GLU A 71 29.84 15.89 16.19
CA GLU A 71 30.38 17.20 16.57
C GLU A 71 31.45 17.07 17.66
N ALA A 72 31.28 16.15 18.60
CA ALA A 72 32.29 15.84 19.60
C ALA A 72 33.60 15.27 18.99
N LEU A 73 33.53 14.71 17.77
CA LEU A 73 34.68 14.20 17.03
C LEU A 73 35.35 15.24 16.11
N GLN A 74 34.85 16.47 16.04
CA GLN A 74 35.32 17.51 15.11
C GLN A 74 36.85 17.61 15.05
N THR A 75 37.52 17.82 16.19
CA THR A 75 38.99 17.95 16.25
C THR A 75 39.71 16.69 15.76
N ARG A 76 39.17 15.50 16.05
CA ARG A 76 39.76 14.23 15.60
C ARG A 76 39.62 14.06 14.10
N LEU A 77 38.47 14.42 13.54
CA LEU A 77 38.20 14.39 12.10
C LEU A 77 39.10 15.37 11.34
N GLU A 78 39.25 16.59 11.85
CA GLU A 78 40.15 17.59 11.28
C GLU A 78 41.61 17.12 11.29
N ASN A 79 42.09 16.57 12.42
CA ASN A 79 43.44 16.00 12.54
C ASN A 79 43.66 14.81 11.60
N ALA A 80 42.61 14.06 11.28
CA ALA A 80 42.65 12.97 10.31
C ALA A 80 42.53 13.46 8.84
N GLY A 81 42.38 14.77 8.62
CA GLY A 81 42.28 15.41 7.30
C GLY A 81 40.87 15.48 6.72
N PHE A 82 39.84 15.26 7.55
CA PHE A 82 38.42 15.41 7.18
C PHE A 82 37.90 16.75 7.66
N LEU A 83 37.74 17.69 6.74
CA LEU A 83 37.41 19.07 7.05
C LEU A 83 35.91 19.33 6.89
N ARG A 84 35.25 19.87 7.93
CA ARG A 84 33.80 20.14 7.91
C ARG A 84 33.47 21.27 6.93
N ARG A 85 32.46 21.03 6.11
CA ARG A 85 31.81 22.03 5.27
C ARG A 85 30.51 22.42 5.94
N HIS A 86 30.43 23.66 6.42
CA HIS A 86 29.18 24.20 6.94
C HIS A 86 28.22 24.40 5.76
N TRP A 87 27.16 23.60 5.75
CA TRP A 87 26.02 23.71 4.84
C TRP A 87 24.75 23.93 5.67
N GLU A 88 23.76 24.61 5.12
CA GLU A 88 22.59 25.15 5.84
C GLU A 88 21.46 24.12 6.10
N THR A 89 21.77 22.82 6.27
CA THR A 89 20.73 21.80 6.47
C THR A 89 20.98 20.98 7.73
N ASP A 90 19.99 20.91 8.63
CA ASP A 90 20.05 20.13 9.88
C ASP A 90 19.98 18.61 9.66
N GLU A 91 19.79 18.17 8.41
CA GLU A 91 19.53 16.77 8.04
C GLU A 91 20.80 16.00 7.65
N GLN A 92 21.90 16.71 7.34
CA GLN A 92 23.14 16.11 6.85
C GLN A 92 24.37 16.94 7.24
N MET A 93 25.47 16.28 7.62
CA MET A 93 26.79 16.93 7.69
C MET A 93 27.64 16.55 6.49
N LEU A 94 28.45 17.50 6.00
CA LEU A 94 29.35 17.30 4.87
C LEU A 94 30.78 17.57 5.29
N PHE A 95 31.69 16.65 5.00
CA PHE A 95 33.13 16.86 5.11
C PHE A 95 33.78 16.74 3.74
N ALA A 96 35.00 17.27 3.60
CA ALA A 96 35.80 17.12 2.40
C ALA A 96 37.25 16.76 2.74
N VAL A 97 37.91 16.10 1.79
CA VAL A 97 39.35 15.83 1.81
C VAL A 97 40.02 16.60 0.68
N GLY A 98 41.18 17.17 0.98
CA GLY A 98 41.91 18.08 0.09
C GLY A 98 41.78 19.53 0.52
N ASP A 99 42.10 20.45 -0.38
CA ASP A 99 42.03 21.89 -0.12
C ASP A 99 40.85 22.48 -0.89
N TYR A 100 39.79 22.86 -0.19
CA TYR A 100 38.66 23.61 -0.76
C TYR A 100 38.62 25.07 -0.29
N THR A 101 39.59 25.47 0.54
CA THR A 101 39.67 26.83 1.10
C THR A 101 40.30 27.81 0.11
N ARG A 102 41.13 27.29 -0.80
CA ARG A 102 41.72 28.06 -1.89
C ARG A 102 41.00 27.82 -3.21
N LEU A 103 40.95 28.87 -4.04
CA LEU A 103 40.40 28.80 -5.41
C LEU A 103 41.15 27.80 -6.30
N ASP A 104 42.46 27.63 -6.09
CA ASP A 104 43.32 26.66 -6.78
C ASP A 104 43.39 25.29 -6.09
N GLY A 105 42.72 25.16 -4.94
CA GLY A 105 42.69 23.95 -4.14
C GLY A 105 41.97 22.80 -4.84
N VAL A 106 42.44 21.58 -4.58
CA VAL A 106 41.91 20.34 -5.17
C VAL A 106 41.13 19.58 -4.10
N VAL A 107 39.87 19.26 -4.41
CA VAL A 107 39.02 18.40 -3.58
C VAL A 107 39.02 17.00 -4.16
N THR A 108 39.34 16.01 -3.33
CA THR A 108 39.44 14.60 -3.74
C THR A 108 38.27 13.76 -3.24
N HIS A 109 37.73 14.08 -2.06
CA HIS A 109 36.62 13.33 -1.46
C HIS A 109 35.55 14.27 -0.89
N PHE A 110 34.30 13.82 -0.93
CA PHE A 110 33.20 14.32 -0.10
C PHE A 110 32.69 13.20 0.82
N ILE A 111 32.50 13.53 2.09
CA ILE A 111 32.00 12.59 3.10
C ILE A 111 30.64 13.10 3.58
N HIS A 112 29.60 12.36 3.23
CA HIS A 112 28.21 12.61 3.55
C HIS A 112 27.85 11.88 4.84
N VAL A 113 27.68 12.60 5.94
CA VAL A 113 27.26 12.00 7.22
C VAL A 113 25.75 12.20 7.37
N VAL A 114 25.02 11.10 7.49
CA VAL A 114 23.56 11.06 7.52
C VAL A 114 23.09 10.12 8.63
N LYS A 115 21.81 10.24 9.02
CA LYS A 115 21.26 9.35 10.05
C LYS A 115 21.14 7.91 9.54
N THR A 116 21.42 6.94 10.42
CA THR A 116 21.14 5.52 10.18
C THR A 116 19.69 5.32 9.73
N ASP A 117 19.47 4.52 8.68
CA ASP A 117 18.15 4.23 8.09
C ASP A 117 17.33 5.47 7.64
N SER A 118 17.99 6.63 7.47
CA SER A 118 17.35 7.81 6.90
C SER A 118 17.09 7.66 5.41
N MET A 119 16.17 8.47 4.88
CA MET A 119 15.91 8.51 3.45
C MET A 119 17.17 8.87 2.64
N ASP A 120 18.03 9.75 3.14
CA ASP A 120 19.29 10.09 2.46
C ASP A 120 20.25 8.91 2.42
N TRP A 121 20.39 8.17 3.52
CA TRP A 121 21.16 6.93 3.55
C TRP A 121 20.68 5.95 2.49
N HIS A 122 19.38 5.68 2.46
CA HIS A 122 18.77 4.81 1.46
C HIS A 122 18.92 5.35 0.03
N ASN A 123 18.79 6.67 -0.19
CA ASN A 123 18.95 7.29 -1.50
C ASN A 123 20.36 7.09 -2.05
N TYR A 124 21.40 7.26 -1.23
CA TYR A 124 22.78 7.05 -1.68
C TYR A 124 23.02 5.60 -2.12
N LEU A 125 22.58 4.62 -1.32
CA LEU A 125 22.76 3.20 -1.62
C LEU A 125 21.92 2.77 -2.81
N ASN A 126 20.61 3.06 -2.78
CA ASN A 126 19.68 2.65 -3.84
C ASN A 126 20.09 3.24 -5.19
N PHE A 127 20.51 4.51 -5.24
CA PHE A 127 20.95 5.13 -6.51
C PHE A 127 22.19 4.43 -7.09
N ARG A 128 23.20 4.13 -6.24
CA ARG A 128 24.41 3.40 -6.65
C ARG A 128 24.06 2.00 -7.15
N ASP A 129 23.35 1.24 -6.32
CA ASP A 129 23.07 -0.18 -6.57
C ASP A 129 22.15 -0.36 -7.77
N TYR A 130 21.12 0.49 -7.90
CA TYR A 130 20.23 0.47 -9.05
C TYR A 130 20.95 0.77 -10.36
N LEU A 131 21.86 1.76 -10.40
CA LEU A 131 22.59 2.08 -11.62
C LEU A 131 23.66 1.03 -11.97
N ASN A 132 24.25 0.37 -10.98
CA ASN A 132 25.13 -0.78 -11.23
C ASN A 132 24.34 -1.99 -11.75
N ALA A 133 23.11 -2.22 -11.25
CA ALA A 133 22.25 -3.31 -11.70
C ALA A 133 21.58 -3.03 -13.07
N LYS A 134 21.23 -1.78 -13.39
CA LYS A 134 20.50 -1.40 -14.60
C LYS A 134 21.37 -0.57 -15.56
N LEU A 135 22.25 -1.27 -16.29
CA LEU A 135 23.22 -0.69 -17.22
C LEU A 135 22.63 0.34 -18.19
N ALA A 136 21.46 0.07 -18.77
CA ALA A 136 20.79 1.00 -19.69
C ALA A 136 20.46 2.35 -19.03
N VAL A 137 20.05 2.34 -17.76
CA VAL A 137 19.77 3.57 -17.00
C VAL A 137 21.05 4.33 -16.71
N ALA A 138 22.12 3.61 -16.32
CA ALA A 138 23.43 4.21 -16.10
C ALA A 138 23.99 4.92 -17.34
N ARG A 139 23.83 4.32 -18.53
CA ARG A 139 24.25 4.94 -19.81
C ARG A 139 23.46 6.21 -20.16
N ARG A 140 22.15 6.24 -19.86
CA ARG A 140 21.36 7.47 -19.98
C ARG A 140 21.87 8.56 -19.03
N TYR A 141 22.21 8.19 -17.79
CA TYR A 141 22.77 9.12 -16.82
C TYR A 141 24.13 9.69 -17.28
N GLU A 142 25.00 8.84 -17.82
CA GLU A 142 26.29 9.25 -18.40
C GLU A 142 26.11 10.23 -19.56
N THR A 143 25.22 9.91 -20.50
CA THR A 143 24.94 10.77 -21.67
C THR A 143 24.46 12.15 -21.24
N LEU A 144 23.57 12.19 -20.23
CA LEU A 144 23.11 13.44 -19.63
C LEU A 144 24.28 14.23 -19.03
N LYS A 145 25.16 13.56 -18.25
CA LYS A 145 26.33 14.22 -17.64
C LYS A 145 27.29 14.78 -18.69
N ILE A 146 27.58 14.05 -19.76
CA ILE A 146 28.47 14.52 -20.84
C ILE A 146 27.88 15.77 -21.50
N LYS A 147 26.58 15.73 -21.85
CA LYS A 147 25.87 16.86 -22.43
C LYS A 147 25.94 18.09 -21.52
N LEU A 148 25.57 17.93 -20.26
CA LEU A 148 25.57 19.04 -19.29
C LEU A 148 26.97 19.59 -19.03
N ALA A 149 28.00 18.75 -19.00
CA ALA A 149 29.39 19.19 -18.83
C ALA A 149 29.86 20.02 -20.03
N ALA A 150 29.49 19.62 -21.25
CA ALA A 150 29.80 20.37 -22.47
C ALA A 150 29.09 21.74 -22.52
N GLU A 151 27.82 21.81 -22.09
CA GLU A 151 27.01 23.03 -22.11
C GLU A 151 27.40 24.05 -21.02
N ASN A 152 28.15 23.64 -19.99
CA ASN A 152 28.37 24.42 -18.77
C ASN A 152 29.86 24.57 -18.41
N GLN A 153 30.69 24.98 -19.37
CA GLN A 153 32.14 25.18 -19.19
C GLN A 153 32.55 26.52 -18.54
N SER A 154 31.60 27.42 -18.24
CA SER A 154 31.87 28.73 -17.64
C SER A 154 31.95 28.69 -16.10
N ASP A 155 32.40 29.78 -15.46
CA ASP A 155 32.57 29.86 -14.00
C ASP A 155 31.27 29.63 -13.19
N LYS A 156 30.10 29.90 -13.77
CA LYS A 156 28.78 29.57 -13.19
C LYS A 156 28.21 28.22 -13.64
N GLY A 157 29.00 27.45 -14.38
CA GLY A 157 28.57 26.20 -15.02
C GLY A 157 28.27 25.07 -14.03
N ARG A 158 28.92 25.06 -12.87
CA ARG A 158 28.69 24.03 -11.83
C ARG A 158 27.25 24.00 -11.34
N GLU A 159 26.66 25.15 -11.03
CA GLU A 159 25.29 25.23 -10.51
C GLU A 159 24.28 24.74 -11.54
N LYS A 160 24.44 25.18 -12.80
CA LYS A 160 23.61 24.73 -13.93
C LYS A 160 23.76 23.23 -14.20
N TYR A 161 24.98 22.70 -14.12
CA TYR A 161 25.26 21.27 -14.24
C TYR A 161 24.56 20.46 -13.15
N LEU A 162 24.60 20.92 -11.88
CA LEU A 162 23.91 20.26 -10.78
C LEU A 162 22.39 20.33 -10.94
N ALA A 163 21.86 21.50 -11.29
CA ALA A 163 20.43 21.70 -11.52
C ALA A 163 19.90 20.85 -12.69
N GLY A 164 20.65 20.75 -13.79
CA GLY A 164 20.25 19.98 -14.98
C GLY A 164 20.13 18.48 -14.74
N LYS A 165 20.76 17.93 -13.69
CA LYS A 165 20.65 16.51 -13.32
C LYS A 165 19.45 16.20 -12.44
N ARG A 166 18.85 17.21 -11.81
CA ARG A 166 17.91 17.02 -10.69
C ARG A 166 16.73 16.12 -11.05
N GLY A 167 16.01 16.43 -12.13
CA GLY A 167 14.86 15.63 -12.55
C GLY A 167 15.20 14.20 -12.93
N PHE A 168 16.41 13.95 -13.46
CA PHE A 168 16.88 12.58 -13.71
C PHE A 168 17.14 11.84 -12.40
N ILE A 169 17.80 12.50 -11.43
CA ILE A 169 18.12 11.92 -10.13
C ILE A 169 16.84 11.61 -9.36
N GLU A 170 15.91 12.56 -9.27
CA GLU A 170 14.62 12.38 -8.58
C GLU A 170 13.84 11.18 -9.14
N LYS A 171 13.69 11.09 -10.46
CA LYS A 171 13.03 9.95 -11.10
C LYS A 171 13.77 8.63 -10.84
N THR A 172 15.10 8.63 -10.96
CA THR A 172 15.90 7.42 -10.75
C THR A 172 15.84 6.96 -9.29
N LEU A 173 15.76 7.88 -8.32
CA LEU A 173 15.58 7.54 -6.91
C LEU A 173 14.22 6.88 -6.65
N GLN A 174 13.16 7.34 -7.31
CA GLN A 174 11.85 6.69 -7.25
C GLN A 174 11.92 5.26 -7.80
N ASP A 175 12.50 5.09 -9.00
CA ASP A 175 12.67 3.76 -9.62
C ASP A 175 13.55 2.85 -8.74
N ALA A 176 14.64 3.38 -8.19
CA ALA A 176 15.57 2.65 -7.34
C ALA A 176 14.95 2.23 -6.00
N LEU A 177 14.07 3.06 -5.43
CA LEU A 177 13.32 2.73 -4.21
C LEU A 177 12.33 1.59 -4.45
N ILE A 178 11.69 1.56 -5.62
CA ILE A 178 10.82 0.44 -6.01
C ILE A 178 11.69 -0.80 -6.19
N TRP A 179 12.74 -0.71 -7.02
CA TRP A 179 13.67 -1.81 -7.30
C TRP A 179 14.25 -2.43 -6.02
N SER A 180 14.74 -1.63 -5.07
CA SER A 180 15.33 -2.16 -3.83
C SER A 180 14.33 -2.98 -3.01
N SER A 181 13.04 -2.69 -3.13
CA SER A 181 11.98 -3.41 -2.41
C SER A 181 11.46 -4.67 -3.11
N ILE A 182 11.75 -4.88 -4.40
CA ILE A 182 11.14 -5.95 -5.20
C ILE A 182 12.09 -6.78 -6.05
N HIS A 183 13.36 -6.38 -6.20
CA HIS A 183 14.29 -7.03 -7.13
C HIS A 183 14.67 -8.47 -6.74
N ASP A 184 14.45 -8.84 -5.48
CA ASP A 184 14.68 -10.17 -4.94
C ASP A 184 13.44 -11.08 -5.00
N ILE A 185 12.33 -10.60 -5.57
CA ILE A 185 11.14 -11.42 -5.85
C ILE A 185 11.49 -12.40 -6.99
N PRO A 186 11.07 -13.69 -6.90
CA PRO A 186 11.18 -14.64 -8.00
C PRO A 186 10.64 -14.08 -9.31
N ASP A 187 11.32 -14.38 -10.42
CA ASP A 187 10.98 -13.90 -11.76
C ASP A 187 10.92 -12.37 -11.94
N TYR A 188 11.52 -11.58 -11.03
CA TYR A 188 11.61 -10.13 -11.15
C TYR A 188 12.20 -9.66 -12.50
N ASP A 189 13.13 -10.40 -13.10
CA ASP A 189 13.71 -10.07 -14.40
C ASP A 189 12.68 -10.09 -15.54
N SER A 190 11.53 -10.73 -15.34
CA SER A 190 10.41 -10.66 -16.28
C SER A 190 9.63 -9.35 -16.17
N PHE A 191 9.76 -8.58 -15.07
CA PHE A 191 8.98 -7.36 -14.84
C PHE A 191 9.56 -6.22 -15.68
N ILE A 192 8.83 -5.81 -16.72
CA ILE A 192 9.20 -4.69 -17.58
C ILE A 192 8.66 -3.35 -17.05
N LYS A 193 7.63 -3.41 -16.20
CA LYS A 193 6.99 -2.26 -15.58
C LYS A 193 6.55 -2.57 -14.15
N SER A 194 6.67 -1.58 -13.26
CA SER A 194 6.21 -1.69 -11.86
C SER A 194 5.68 -0.33 -11.38
N GLU A 195 4.40 -0.06 -11.60
CA GLU A 195 3.78 1.24 -11.27
C GLU A 195 3.08 1.21 -9.91
N PRO A 196 3.36 2.15 -9.00
CA PRO A 196 2.66 2.24 -7.72
C PRO A 196 1.17 2.54 -7.89
N ILE A 197 0.33 1.85 -7.11
CA ILE A 197 -1.11 2.09 -7.02
C ILE A 197 -1.41 2.80 -5.70
N ALA A 198 -1.86 4.06 -5.77
CA ALA A 198 -2.16 4.89 -4.59
C ALA A 198 -3.59 4.74 -4.04
N LYS A 199 -4.34 3.71 -4.47
CA LYS A 199 -5.76 3.52 -4.13
C LYS A 199 -5.96 2.62 -2.91
N GLY A 200 -6.86 3.05 -2.02
CA GLY A 200 -7.36 2.28 -0.87
C GLY A 200 -6.70 2.66 0.46
N TRP A 201 -7.14 1.99 1.53
CA TRP A 201 -6.79 2.31 2.92
C TRP A 201 -5.85 1.30 3.57
N SER A 202 -5.28 0.36 2.80
CA SER A 202 -4.33 -0.61 3.33
C SER A 202 -2.95 0.02 3.49
N GLY A 203 -2.22 -0.37 4.53
CA GLY A 203 -0.80 -0.04 4.67
C GLY A 203 0.12 -0.76 3.68
N ASP A 204 -0.41 -1.74 2.93
CA ASP A 204 0.34 -2.46 1.90
C ASP A 204 0.72 -1.50 0.76
N LYS A 205 1.97 -1.61 0.27
CA LYS A 205 2.36 -1.04 -1.01
C LYS A 205 1.78 -1.92 -2.12
N LYS A 206 1.21 -1.30 -3.16
CA LYS A 206 0.58 -1.99 -4.28
C LYS A 206 1.24 -1.57 -5.58
N TYR A 207 1.50 -2.52 -6.46
CA TYR A 207 2.09 -2.26 -7.77
C TYR A 207 1.33 -2.97 -8.88
N ASP A 208 1.11 -2.25 -9.97
CA ASP A 208 0.71 -2.79 -11.27
C ASP A 208 1.98 -3.25 -11.99
N ILE A 209 2.09 -4.55 -12.20
CA ILE A 209 3.25 -5.18 -12.83
C ILE A 209 2.88 -5.59 -14.24
N GLU A 210 3.69 -5.18 -15.21
CA GLU A 210 3.66 -5.72 -16.57
C GLU A 210 4.88 -6.59 -16.78
N THR A 211 4.66 -7.81 -17.25
CA THR A 211 5.71 -8.80 -17.51
C THR A 211 6.12 -8.81 -18.98
N ALA A 212 7.30 -9.32 -19.30
CA ALA A 212 7.83 -9.43 -20.66
C ALA A 212 6.97 -10.30 -21.60
N CYS A 213 6.15 -11.20 -21.05
CA CYS A 213 5.19 -12.01 -21.81
C CYS A 213 3.81 -11.34 -21.96
N GLY A 214 3.66 -10.08 -21.52
CA GLY A 214 2.43 -9.30 -21.62
C GLY A 214 1.39 -9.63 -20.56
N GLN A 215 1.73 -10.41 -19.52
CA GLN A 215 0.84 -10.60 -18.38
C GLN A 215 0.87 -9.37 -17.47
N ARG A 216 -0.31 -8.98 -16.99
CA ARG A 216 -0.50 -7.94 -16.00
C ARG A 216 -0.80 -8.57 -14.64
N LEU A 217 -0.13 -8.11 -13.58
CA LEU A 217 -0.21 -8.68 -12.24
C LEU A 217 -0.41 -7.57 -11.20
N LEU A 218 -0.99 -7.94 -10.06
CA LEU A 218 -1.02 -7.09 -8.87
C LEU A 218 -0.01 -7.62 -7.85
N LEU A 219 0.99 -6.81 -7.53
CA LEU A 219 1.95 -7.10 -6.46
C LEU A 219 1.56 -6.31 -5.20
N ARG A 220 1.39 -7.00 -4.07
CA ARG A 220 1.18 -6.40 -2.75
C ARG A 220 2.38 -6.66 -1.87
N ILE A 221 2.86 -5.64 -1.17
CA ILE A 221 4.00 -5.75 -0.25
C ILE A 221 3.62 -5.18 1.11
N ALA A 222 3.90 -5.96 2.15
CA ALA A 222 3.69 -5.58 3.54
C ALA A 222 4.97 -5.74 4.35
N ASP A 223 5.01 -5.10 5.52
CA ASP A 223 6.07 -5.29 6.49
C ASP A 223 6.18 -6.77 6.92
N ILE A 224 7.40 -7.26 7.15
CA ILE A 224 7.65 -8.65 7.54
C ILE A 224 6.93 -9.05 8.84
N ALA A 225 6.63 -8.10 9.73
CA ALA A 225 5.83 -8.34 10.93
C ALA A 225 4.40 -8.86 10.62
N GLN A 226 3.93 -8.72 9.38
CA GLN A 226 2.63 -9.23 8.93
C GLN A 226 2.70 -10.60 8.24
N TYR A 227 3.86 -11.27 8.23
CA TYR A 227 4.08 -12.53 7.50
C TYR A 227 2.99 -13.58 7.75
N ASP A 228 2.71 -13.93 9.01
CA ASP A 228 1.73 -14.98 9.34
C ASP A 228 0.32 -14.63 8.87
N ARG A 229 -0.07 -13.34 9.01
CA ARG A 229 -1.37 -12.85 8.54
C ARG A 229 -1.46 -12.92 7.02
N LYS A 230 -0.41 -12.50 6.32
CA LYS A 230 -0.36 -12.49 4.85
C LYS A 230 -0.29 -13.91 4.27
N LYS A 231 0.38 -14.83 4.96
CA LYS A 231 0.37 -16.25 4.62
C LYS A 231 -1.03 -16.85 4.74
N MET A 232 -1.74 -16.56 5.82
CA MET A 232 -3.13 -16.99 6.00
C MET A 232 -4.06 -16.39 4.93
N GLU A 233 -3.87 -15.11 4.58
CA GLU A 233 -4.57 -14.45 3.45
C GLU A 233 -4.33 -15.23 2.15
N PHE A 234 -3.09 -15.47 1.76
CA PHE A 234 -2.72 -16.21 0.55
C PHE A 234 -3.30 -17.63 0.52
N GLU A 235 -3.12 -18.41 1.58
CA GLU A 235 -3.63 -19.78 1.68
C GLU A 235 -5.16 -19.83 1.59
N THR A 236 -5.85 -18.84 2.16
CA THR A 236 -7.31 -18.79 2.12
C THR A 236 -7.83 -18.36 0.76
N MET A 237 -7.14 -17.43 0.08
CA MET A 237 -7.43 -17.14 -1.33
C MET A 237 -7.34 -18.41 -2.18
N GLY A 238 -6.34 -19.27 -1.95
CA GLY A 238 -6.24 -20.57 -2.65
C GLY A 238 -7.43 -21.50 -2.40
N LYS A 239 -8.00 -21.49 -1.19
CA LYS A 239 -9.25 -22.23 -0.88
C LYS A 239 -10.47 -21.60 -1.54
N ALA A 240 -10.55 -20.27 -1.60
CA ALA A 240 -11.65 -19.58 -2.28
C ALA A 240 -11.62 -19.85 -3.79
N VAL A 241 -10.44 -19.93 -4.41
CA VAL A 241 -10.28 -20.33 -5.81
C VAL A 241 -10.83 -21.72 -6.07
N SER A 242 -10.60 -22.70 -5.18
CA SER A 242 -11.13 -24.06 -5.37
C SER A 242 -12.66 -24.16 -5.26
N LEU A 243 -13.31 -23.12 -4.71
CA LEU A 243 -14.77 -22.97 -4.71
C LEU A 243 -15.33 -22.31 -5.99
N GLY A 244 -14.47 -21.94 -6.95
CA GLY A 244 -14.85 -21.26 -8.18
C GLY A 244 -15.33 -19.83 -7.95
N ILE A 245 -14.80 -19.15 -6.94
CA ILE A 245 -15.09 -17.73 -6.69
C ILE A 245 -14.43 -16.89 -7.80
N PRO A 246 -15.17 -15.97 -8.46
CA PRO A 246 -14.56 -15.04 -9.42
C PRO A 246 -13.76 -14.00 -8.63
N MET A 247 -12.44 -14.16 -8.62
CA MET A 247 -11.51 -13.32 -7.84
C MET A 247 -10.12 -13.32 -8.46
N GLN A 248 -9.26 -12.45 -7.92
CA GLN A 248 -7.83 -12.45 -8.20
C GLN A 248 -7.23 -13.80 -7.79
N GLN A 249 -6.46 -14.42 -8.68
CA GLN A 249 -5.79 -15.68 -8.40
C GLN A 249 -4.48 -15.41 -7.65
N PRO A 250 -4.25 -16.05 -6.49
CA PRO A 250 -2.96 -15.99 -5.80
C PRO A 250 -1.93 -16.82 -6.57
N LEU A 251 -0.90 -16.15 -7.10
CA LEU A 251 0.12 -16.77 -7.93
C LEU A 251 1.35 -17.16 -7.13
N ASP A 252 1.86 -16.24 -6.29
CA ASP A 252 3.07 -16.47 -5.51
C ASP A 252 3.04 -15.70 -4.18
N PHE A 253 3.82 -16.19 -3.21
CA PHE A 253 3.94 -15.63 -1.88
C PHE A 253 5.35 -15.87 -1.33
N GLY A 254 5.95 -14.83 -0.78
CA GLY A 254 7.29 -14.96 -0.23
C GLY A 254 7.78 -13.74 0.53
N ILE A 255 9.06 -13.78 0.84
CA ILE A 255 9.78 -12.71 1.51
C ILE A 255 10.59 -11.95 0.46
N CYS A 256 10.63 -10.62 0.55
CA CYS A 256 11.40 -9.75 -0.33
C CYS A 256 12.05 -8.61 0.46
N ASN A 257 12.69 -7.67 -0.25
CA ASN A 257 13.37 -6.51 0.33
C ASN A 257 14.43 -6.93 1.36
N SER A 258 15.26 -7.91 1.01
CA SER A 258 16.33 -8.44 1.86
C SER A 258 15.84 -8.91 3.23
N GLY A 259 14.66 -9.55 3.27
CA GLY A 259 14.07 -10.07 4.50
C GLY A 259 13.18 -9.08 5.27
N LYS A 260 13.05 -7.84 4.80
CA LYS A 260 12.30 -6.79 5.52
C LYS A 260 10.81 -6.75 5.15
N SER A 261 10.40 -7.48 4.12
CA SER A 261 9.02 -7.42 3.62
C SER A 261 8.50 -8.78 3.20
N VAL A 262 7.18 -8.91 3.17
CA VAL A 262 6.44 -10.06 2.64
C VAL A 262 5.64 -9.59 1.44
N TYR A 263 5.56 -10.41 0.39
CA TYR A 263 4.78 -10.10 -0.81
C TYR A 263 3.71 -11.15 -1.09
N ILE A 264 2.63 -10.70 -1.75
CA ILE A 264 1.63 -11.54 -2.41
C ILE A 264 1.57 -11.07 -3.87
N LEU A 265 1.74 -12.00 -4.80
CA LEU A 265 1.58 -11.78 -6.24
C LEU A 265 0.25 -12.36 -6.72
N LEU A 266 -0.57 -11.55 -7.36
CA LEU A 266 -1.92 -11.88 -7.79
C LEU A 266 -2.09 -11.65 -9.30
N THR A 267 -3.02 -12.36 -9.94
CA THR A 267 -3.46 -11.97 -11.28
C THR A 267 -4.13 -10.61 -11.26
N TRP A 268 -3.96 -9.84 -12.33
CA TRP A 268 -4.75 -8.65 -12.57
C TRP A 268 -6.18 -9.02 -13.01
N ILE A 269 -7.14 -8.14 -12.73
CA ILE A 269 -8.51 -8.22 -13.27
C ILE A 269 -8.72 -6.97 -14.09
N ASP A 270 -8.89 -7.13 -15.40
CA ASP A 270 -9.24 -6.03 -16.29
C ASP A 270 -10.73 -5.73 -16.16
N GLY A 271 -11.03 -4.55 -15.63
CA GLY A 271 -12.39 -4.11 -15.40
C GLY A 271 -12.44 -2.75 -14.72
N GLU A 272 -13.65 -2.30 -14.44
CA GLU A 272 -13.96 -1.04 -13.79
C GLU A 272 -14.49 -1.29 -12.37
N ASP A 273 -14.31 -0.32 -11.47
CA ASP A 273 -14.81 -0.43 -10.10
C ASP A 273 -16.34 -0.53 -10.11
N ALA A 274 -16.87 -1.60 -9.49
CA ALA A 274 -18.31 -1.85 -9.49
C ALA A 274 -19.10 -0.71 -8.81
N GLU A 275 -18.52 -0.05 -7.81
CA GLU A 275 -19.09 1.13 -7.16
C GLU A 275 -19.30 2.31 -8.12
N GLU A 276 -18.48 2.44 -9.16
CA GLU A 276 -18.57 3.51 -10.15
C GLU A 276 -19.55 3.14 -11.29
N VAL A 277 -19.56 1.88 -11.72
CA VAL A 277 -20.35 1.47 -12.89
C VAL A 277 -21.78 1.10 -12.54
N ILE A 278 -22.00 0.30 -11.49
CA ILE A 278 -23.30 -0.29 -11.19
C ILE A 278 -24.42 0.75 -11.01
N PRO A 279 -24.23 1.90 -10.34
CA PRO A 279 -25.28 2.93 -10.20
C PRO A 279 -25.86 3.43 -11.52
N HIS A 280 -25.11 3.31 -12.62
CA HIS A 280 -25.49 3.78 -13.95
C HIS A 280 -26.20 2.71 -14.79
N LEU A 281 -26.28 1.47 -14.31
CA LEU A 281 -26.98 0.38 -14.98
C LEU A 281 -28.50 0.44 -14.72
N PRO A 282 -29.34 -0.19 -15.56
CA PRO A 282 -30.75 -0.39 -15.25
C PRO A 282 -30.96 -1.09 -13.91
N GLU A 283 -31.98 -0.69 -13.15
CA GLU A 283 -32.31 -1.22 -11.81
C GLU A 283 -32.36 -2.76 -11.76
N ALA A 284 -32.90 -3.37 -12.82
CA ALA A 284 -32.93 -4.81 -13.03
C ALA A 284 -31.54 -5.46 -13.03
N GLN A 285 -30.58 -4.84 -13.73
CA GLN A 285 -29.21 -5.34 -13.82
C GLN A 285 -28.45 -5.12 -12.50
N GLN A 286 -28.65 -3.97 -11.84
CA GLN A 286 -28.10 -3.72 -10.51
C GLN A 286 -28.54 -4.81 -9.53
N TYR A 287 -29.83 -5.14 -9.52
CA TYR A 287 -30.38 -6.21 -8.70
C TYR A 287 -29.79 -7.58 -9.05
N ALA A 288 -29.69 -7.93 -10.34
CA ALA A 288 -29.15 -9.22 -10.78
C ALA A 288 -27.68 -9.42 -10.38
N LEU A 289 -26.85 -8.39 -10.55
CA LEU A 289 -25.45 -8.40 -10.09
C LEU A 289 -25.36 -8.48 -8.56
N GLY A 290 -26.26 -7.79 -7.86
CA GLY A 290 -26.42 -7.94 -6.41
C GLY A 290 -26.71 -9.40 -6.04
N TYR A 291 -27.68 -10.03 -6.69
CA TYR A 291 -28.03 -11.43 -6.46
C TYR A 291 -26.82 -12.35 -6.65
N GLN A 292 -26.09 -12.20 -7.75
CA GLN A 292 -24.84 -12.92 -7.99
C GLN A 292 -23.82 -12.71 -6.87
N SER A 293 -23.64 -11.46 -6.41
CA SER A 293 -22.76 -11.13 -5.28
C SER A 293 -23.18 -11.86 -3.99
N GLY A 294 -24.48 -11.96 -3.72
CA GLY A 294 -25.01 -12.72 -2.59
C GLY A 294 -24.71 -14.22 -2.67
N GLU A 295 -24.86 -14.81 -3.85
CA GLU A 295 -24.53 -16.22 -4.09
C GLU A 295 -23.04 -16.51 -3.92
N ILE A 296 -22.19 -15.61 -4.41
CA ILE A 296 -20.74 -15.68 -4.22
C ILE A 296 -20.41 -15.67 -2.72
N LEU A 297 -20.99 -14.74 -1.94
CA LEU A 297 -20.75 -14.67 -0.51
C LEU A 297 -21.21 -15.93 0.23
N ARG A 298 -22.37 -16.48 -0.15
CA ARG A 298 -22.85 -17.77 0.39
C ARG A 298 -21.84 -18.88 0.16
N LYS A 299 -21.19 -18.94 -1.01
CA LYS A 299 -20.12 -19.91 -1.29
C LYS A 299 -18.90 -19.67 -0.39
N ILE A 300 -18.46 -18.42 -0.22
CA ILE A 300 -17.34 -18.08 0.67
C ILE A 300 -17.60 -18.58 2.10
N HIS A 301 -18.81 -18.36 2.63
CA HIS A 301 -19.21 -18.80 3.98
C HIS A 301 -19.33 -20.32 4.16
N THR A 302 -19.10 -21.12 3.12
CA THR A 302 -18.95 -22.58 3.27
C THR A 302 -17.58 -22.97 3.84
N LEU A 303 -16.60 -22.05 3.82
CA LEU A 303 -15.30 -22.26 4.46
C LEU A 303 -15.47 -22.24 5.99
N PRO A 304 -15.08 -23.31 6.70
CA PRO A 304 -15.36 -23.45 8.12
C PRO A 304 -14.45 -22.56 8.97
N ALA A 305 -14.96 -22.09 10.10
CA ALA A 305 -14.13 -21.55 11.17
C ALA A 305 -13.39 -22.69 11.91
N PRO A 306 -12.20 -22.43 12.48
CA PRO A 306 -11.51 -23.42 13.30
C PRO A 306 -12.33 -23.85 14.52
N ASP A 307 -12.37 -25.14 14.82
CA ASP A 307 -13.11 -25.69 15.98
C ASP A 307 -12.58 -25.18 17.34
N THR A 308 -11.32 -24.74 17.37
CA THR A 308 -10.67 -24.19 18.57
C THR A 308 -11.05 -22.73 18.84
N LEU A 309 -11.80 -22.09 17.94
CA LEU A 309 -12.16 -20.69 18.06
C LEU A 309 -13.19 -20.48 19.18
N GLU A 310 -13.01 -19.41 19.96
CA GLU A 310 -14.00 -19.01 20.95
C GLU A 310 -15.37 -18.79 20.27
N LYS A 311 -16.45 -19.10 20.99
CA LYS A 311 -17.82 -18.81 20.55
C LYS A 311 -17.98 -17.35 20.15
N TRP A 312 -18.82 -17.09 19.16
CA TRP A 312 -19.02 -15.75 18.60
C TRP A 312 -19.52 -14.74 19.63
N GLU A 313 -20.52 -15.11 20.43
CA GLU A 313 -21.17 -14.22 21.40
C GLU A 313 -20.18 -13.47 22.33
N PRO A 314 -19.33 -14.15 23.13
CA PRO A 314 -18.39 -13.43 24.00
C PRO A 314 -17.38 -12.59 23.21
N ARG A 315 -16.94 -13.07 22.03
CA ARG A 315 -15.96 -12.36 21.21
C ARG A 315 -16.52 -11.06 20.64
N PHE A 316 -17.73 -11.11 20.06
CA PHE A 316 -18.38 -9.94 19.49
C PHE A 316 -18.88 -8.97 20.56
N ASN A 317 -19.31 -9.47 21.73
CA ASN A 317 -19.64 -8.60 22.86
C ASN A 317 -18.41 -7.80 23.31
N ARG A 318 -17.23 -8.42 23.44
CA ARG A 318 -15.99 -7.67 23.75
C ARG A 318 -15.61 -6.68 22.65
N LYS A 319 -15.77 -7.03 21.37
CA LYS A 319 -15.57 -6.11 20.23
C LYS A 319 -16.48 -4.88 20.36
N THR A 320 -17.73 -5.10 20.73
CA THR A 320 -18.74 -4.06 20.90
C THR A 320 -18.48 -3.20 22.14
N ASP A 321 -18.06 -3.79 23.25
CA ASP A 321 -17.73 -3.06 24.49
C ASP A 321 -16.60 -2.07 24.27
N ARG A 322 -15.53 -2.48 23.57
CA ARG A 322 -14.42 -1.59 23.19
C ARG A 322 -14.88 -0.40 22.35
N ARG A 323 -15.84 -0.62 21.44
CA ARG A 323 -16.42 0.45 20.61
C ARG A 323 -17.26 1.41 21.46
N ILE A 324 -18.04 0.90 22.41
CA ILE A 324 -18.80 1.72 23.36
C ILE A 324 -17.86 2.57 24.23
N GLU A 325 -16.81 1.96 24.79
CA GLU A 325 -15.82 2.66 25.61
C GLU A 325 -15.11 3.77 24.82
N SER A 326 -14.69 3.46 23.59
CA SER A 326 -14.04 4.41 22.69
C SER A 326 -14.99 5.58 22.36
N TYR A 327 -16.23 5.29 22.00
CA TYR A 327 -17.25 6.30 21.72
C TYR A 327 -17.46 7.22 22.92
N GLN A 328 -17.62 6.64 24.12
CA GLN A 328 -17.82 7.41 25.36
C GLN A 328 -16.63 8.32 25.66
N LYS A 329 -15.41 7.83 25.43
CA LYS A 329 -14.18 8.60 25.63
C LYS A 329 -14.06 9.79 24.67
N ASN A 330 -14.46 9.62 23.41
CA ASN A 330 -14.24 10.61 22.36
C ASN A 330 -15.50 11.44 22.03
N LYS A 331 -16.63 11.20 22.70
CA LYS A 331 -17.93 11.81 22.43
C LYS A 331 -17.89 13.33 22.28
N SER A 332 -17.10 14.03 23.12
CA SER A 332 -16.95 15.49 23.06
C SER A 332 -16.16 15.96 21.83
N GLN A 333 -15.17 15.19 21.39
CA GLN A 333 -14.32 15.49 20.24
C GLN A 333 -15.00 15.14 18.91
N ALA A 334 -15.85 14.11 18.91
CA ALA A 334 -16.59 13.64 17.75
C ALA A 334 -17.74 14.56 17.32
N MET A 335 -18.08 15.63 18.07
CA MET A 335 -19.17 16.57 17.79
C MET A 335 -20.48 15.87 17.38
N THR A 336 -20.79 14.76 18.06
CA THR A 336 -21.92 13.88 17.76
C THR A 336 -23.25 14.65 17.82
N SER A 337 -24.16 14.42 16.87
CA SER A 337 -25.49 15.06 16.84
C SER A 337 -26.44 14.52 17.91
N GLY A 338 -26.01 13.48 18.65
CA GLY A 338 -26.79 12.78 19.67
C GLY A 338 -27.50 11.54 19.14
N GLY A 339 -27.50 11.34 17.81
CA GLY A 339 -28.12 10.17 17.17
C GLY A 339 -27.47 8.84 17.54
N GLU A 340 -26.18 8.83 17.88
CA GLU A 340 -25.42 7.64 18.24
C GLU A 340 -25.92 6.99 19.55
N GLU A 341 -26.64 7.72 20.39
CA GLU A 341 -27.32 7.16 21.56
C GLU A 341 -28.39 6.13 21.17
N HIS A 342 -29.00 6.27 19.99
CA HIS A 342 -29.93 5.26 19.46
C HIS A 342 -29.21 3.96 19.13
N PHE A 343 -28.01 4.01 18.56
CA PHE A 343 -27.18 2.81 18.36
C PHE A 343 -26.81 2.18 19.70
N LEU A 344 -26.39 2.99 20.68
CA LEU A 344 -26.00 2.49 22.01
C LEU A 344 -27.16 1.77 22.71
N SER A 345 -28.37 2.35 22.72
CA SER A 345 -29.55 1.72 23.31
C SER A 345 -29.89 0.43 22.58
N PHE A 346 -29.95 0.47 21.25
CA PHE A 346 -30.29 -0.70 20.44
C PHE A 346 -29.32 -1.86 20.68
N ILE A 347 -28.01 -1.57 20.77
CA ILE A 347 -26.99 -2.57 21.07
C ILE A 347 -27.26 -3.23 22.43
N LYS A 348 -27.51 -2.43 23.48
CA LYS A 348 -27.75 -2.95 24.84
C LYS A 348 -28.97 -3.88 24.89
N ASP A 349 -30.04 -3.50 24.20
CA ASP A 349 -31.31 -4.23 24.22
C ASP A 349 -31.28 -5.52 23.39
N ASN A 350 -30.33 -5.67 22.46
CA ASN A 350 -30.32 -6.76 21.48
C ASN A 350 -29.15 -7.74 21.59
N ARG A 351 -28.32 -7.68 22.64
CA ARG A 351 -27.15 -8.58 22.79
C ARG A 351 -27.52 -10.07 22.77
N ALA A 352 -28.70 -10.42 23.27
CA ALA A 352 -29.20 -11.79 23.30
C ALA A 352 -29.37 -12.42 21.89
N LEU A 353 -29.40 -11.61 20.82
CA LEU A 353 -29.45 -12.12 19.45
C LEU A 353 -28.19 -12.91 19.06
N LEU A 354 -27.08 -12.73 19.78
CA LEU A 354 -25.80 -13.41 19.52
C LEU A 354 -25.73 -14.85 20.04
N VAL A 355 -26.70 -15.27 20.85
CA VAL A 355 -26.70 -16.59 21.48
C VAL A 355 -26.69 -17.68 20.41
N ASN A 356 -25.75 -18.62 20.51
CA ASN A 356 -25.60 -19.78 19.64
C ASN A 356 -25.44 -19.46 18.14
N ARG A 357 -24.95 -18.27 17.77
CA ARG A 357 -24.64 -17.95 16.38
C ARG A 357 -23.48 -18.81 15.86
N PRO A 358 -23.57 -19.33 14.61
CA PRO A 358 -22.51 -20.11 14.00
C PRO A 358 -21.31 -19.22 13.65
N GLN A 359 -20.19 -19.83 13.28
CA GLN A 359 -19.02 -19.11 12.75
C GLN A 359 -18.53 -19.76 11.46
N CYS A 360 -18.19 -18.95 10.48
CA CYS A 360 -17.53 -19.34 9.25
C CYS A 360 -16.38 -18.38 8.94
N TYR A 361 -15.59 -18.67 7.92
CA TYR A 361 -14.68 -17.68 7.35
C TYR A 361 -15.48 -16.50 6.78
N GLN A 362 -14.93 -15.30 6.96
CA GLN A 362 -15.46 -14.04 6.45
C GLN A 362 -14.40 -13.36 5.57
N HIS A 363 -14.85 -12.73 4.49
CA HIS A 363 -13.99 -11.86 3.67
C HIS A 363 -13.50 -10.65 4.47
N GLY A 364 -14.36 -10.12 5.35
CA GLY A 364 -14.10 -9.06 6.32
C GLY A 364 -14.24 -7.63 5.79
N ASP A 365 -14.30 -7.46 4.46
CA ASP A 365 -14.59 -6.19 3.77
C ASP A 365 -15.48 -6.35 2.53
N TYR A 366 -16.53 -7.19 2.63
CA TYR A 366 -17.38 -7.51 1.49
C TYR A 366 -18.43 -6.41 1.19
N HIS A 367 -18.14 -5.53 0.24
CA HIS A 367 -19.06 -4.49 -0.23
C HIS A 367 -18.76 -4.10 -1.69
N ILE A 368 -19.64 -3.31 -2.31
CA ILE A 368 -19.57 -2.97 -3.75
C ILE A 368 -18.25 -2.30 -4.17
N GLY A 369 -17.60 -1.56 -3.28
CA GLY A 369 -16.30 -0.92 -3.52
C GLY A 369 -15.11 -1.87 -3.58
N ASN A 370 -15.29 -3.12 -3.13
CA ASN A 370 -14.31 -4.20 -3.26
C ASN A 370 -14.73 -5.23 -4.31
N MET A 371 -15.37 -4.74 -5.37
CA MET A 371 -15.78 -5.54 -6.52
C MET A 371 -15.38 -4.84 -7.82
N VAL A 372 -14.98 -5.64 -8.81
CA VAL A 372 -14.62 -5.19 -10.16
C VAL A 372 -15.57 -5.83 -11.15
N MET A 373 -16.02 -5.07 -12.14
CA MET A 373 -16.82 -5.58 -13.25
C MET A 373 -15.98 -5.58 -14.52
N ASP A 374 -15.84 -6.74 -15.16
CA ASP A 374 -15.15 -6.83 -16.46
C ASP A 374 -16.02 -6.33 -17.62
N GLN A 375 -15.45 -6.30 -18.82
CA GLN A 375 -16.12 -5.82 -20.04
C GLN A 375 -17.30 -6.69 -20.46
N ASP A 376 -17.33 -7.96 -20.03
CA ASP A 376 -18.42 -8.90 -20.30
C ASP A 376 -19.55 -8.80 -19.26
N GLY A 377 -19.39 -7.92 -18.26
CA GLY A 377 -20.37 -7.71 -17.18
C GLY A 377 -20.25 -8.71 -16.03
N SER A 378 -19.15 -9.46 -15.94
CA SER A 378 -18.90 -10.41 -14.85
C SER A 378 -18.33 -9.69 -13.63
N LEU A 379 -18.83 -10.07 -12.46
CA LEU A 379 -18.44 -9.50 -11.17
C LEU A 379 -17.33 -10.32 -10.51
N TYR A 380 -16.26 -9.64 -10.06
CA TYR A 380 -15.14 -10.25 -9.35
C TYR A 380 -14.95 -9.62 -7.96
N ILE A 381 -14.52 -10.46 -7.01
CA ILE A 381 -14.25 -10.06 -5.62
C ILE A 381 -12.77 -9.79 -5.42
N ILE A 382 -12.45 -8.63 -4.84
CA ILE A 382 -11.07 -8.18 -4.58
C ILE A 382 -10.87 -7.78 -3.11
N ASP A 383 -9.62 -7.51 -2.74
CA ASP A 383 -9.16 -7.03 -1.42
C ASP A 383 -9.49 -7.94 -0.21
N TRP A 384 -8.85 -9.10 -0.19
CA TRP A 384 -9.02 -10.17 0.82
C TRP A 384 -8.27 -9.93 2.14
N ASN A 385 -7.74 -8.74 2.37
CA ASN A 385 -6.79 -8.43 3.46
C ASN A 385 -7.42 -8.23 4.84
N ARG A 386 -8.76 -8.17 4.94
CA ARG A 386 -9.49 -7.95 6.20
C ARG A 386 -10.17 -9.19 6.76
N ASN A 387 -9.80 -10.37 6.25
CA ASN A 387 -10.43 -11.62 6.64
C ASN A 387 -10.47 -11.88 8.15
N ASP A 388 -11.53 -12.58 8.57
CA ASP A 388 -11.76 -13.00 9.96
C ASP A 388 -12.63 -14.27 9.94
N PHE A 389 -12.99 -14.79 11.12
CA PHE A 389 -13.96 -15.86 11.29
C PHE A 389 -15.10 -15.40 12.18
N GLY A 390 -16.35 -15.39 11.73
CA GLY A 390 -17.44 -14.83 12.53
C GLY A 390 -18.80 -15.31 12.10
N ASP A 391 -19.85 -14.73 12.68
CA ASP A 391 -21.21 -15.01 12.23
C ASP A 391 -21.34 -14.66 10.74
N PRO A 392 -21.77 -15.58 9.87
CA PRO A 392 -21.97 -15.27 8.45
C PRO A 392 -22.84 -14.03 8.21
N TRP A 393 -23.76 -13.71 9.14
CA TRP A 393 -24.62 -12.54 9.00
C TRP A 393 -23.97 -11.24 9.48
N GLU A 394 -22.87 -11.29 10.24
CA GLU A 394 -22.13 -10.08 10.62
C GLU A 394 -21.40 -9.48 9.43
N GLU A 395 -20.95 -10.26 8.45
CA GLU A 395 -20.26 -9.78 7.24
C GLU A 395 -21.06 -8.67 6.53
N PHE A 396 -22.40 -8.76 6.56
CA PHE A 396 -23.30 -7.78 5.97
C PHE A 396 -23.32 -6.42 6.69
N ASN A 397 -22.61 -6.22 7.80
CA ASN A 397 -22.56 -4.93 8.49
C ASN A 397 -22.02 -3.78 7.60
N ARG A 398 -21.27 -4.12 6.55
CA ARG A 398 -20.73 -3.17 5.55
C ARG A 398 -21.68 -2.92 4.37
N ILE A 399 -22.85 -3.56 4.34
CA ILE A 399 -23.86 -3.33 3.30
C ILE A 399 -24.33 -1.86 3.26
N THR A 400 -24.04 -1.06 4.28
CA THR A 400 -24.32 0.39 4.29
C THR A 400 -23.62 1.11 3.14
N PHE A 401 -22.39 0.74 2.78
CA PHE A 401 -21.71 1.29 1.60
C PHE A 401 -22.43 0.86 0.33
N THR A 402 -22.76 -0.43 0.22
CA THR A 402 -23.49 -1.00 -0.92
C THR A 402 -24.86 -0.34 -1.11
N ALA A 403 -25.62 -0.14 -0.02
CA ALA A 403 -26.96 0.42 -0.05
C ALA A 403 -26.98 1.91 -0.34
N HIS A 404 -25.96 2.66 0.14
CA HIS A 404 -25.76 4.06 -0.23
C HIS A 404 -25.57 4.21 -1.76
N THR A 405 -24.76 3.33 -2.34
CA THR A 405 -24.43 3.33 -3.77
C THR A 405 -25.59 2.80 -4.63
N SER A 406 -26.22 1.69 -4.22
CA SER A 406 -27.35 1.08 -4.93
C SER A 406 -28.23 0.24 -4.00
N PRO A 407 -29.44 0.73 -3.65
CA PRO A 407 -30.44 -0.06 -2.93
C PRO A 407 -30.88 -1.33 -3.69
N TYR A 408 -30.87 -1.29 -5.03
CA TYR A 408 -31.22 -2.43 -5.87
C TYR A 408 -30.18 -3.54 -5.77
N PHE A 409 -28.89 -3.20 -5.87
CA PHE A 409 -27.80 -4.16 -5.69
C PHE A 409 -27.79 -4.71 -4.26
N ALA A 410 -27.93 -3.86 -3.24
CA ALA A 410 -28.00 -4.30 -1.84
C ALA A 410 -29.16 -5.28 -1.59
N THR A 411 -30.35 -4.98 -2.14
CA THR A 411 -31.51 -5.87 -2.06
C THR A 411 -31.25 -7.20 -2.76
N GLY A 412 -30.65 -7.15 -3.96
CA GLY A 412 -30.22 -8.35 -4.69
C GLY A 412 -29.24 -9.19 -3.88
N GLN A 413 -28.23 -8.56 -3.28
CA GLN A 413 -27.18 -9.21 -2.48
C GLN A 413 -27.75 -9.98 -1.29
N LEU A 414 -28.70 -9.40 -0.57
CA LEU A 414 -29.39 -10.12 0.50
C LEU A 414 -30.15 -11.33 -0.07
N ARG A 415 -30.95 -11.13 -1.12
CA ARG A 415 -31.78 -12.22 -1.67
C ARG A 415 -30.96 -13.34 -2.31
N GLY A 416 -29.86 -13.02 -2.98
CA GLY A 416 -28.95 -14.00 -3.54
C GLY A 416 -28.29 -14.87 -2.48
N TYR A 417 -27.89 -14.26 -1.36
CA TYR A 417 -27.34 -15.00 -0.24
C TYR A 417 -28.33 -16.00 0.35
N PHE A 418 -29.59 -15.61 0.54
CA PHE A 418 -30.61 -16.50 1.10
C PHE A 418 -31.31 -17.40 0.06
N GLY A 419 -31.09 -17.18 -1.23
CA GLY A 419 -31.85 -17.83 -2.30
C GLY A 419 -33.32 -17.40 -2.36
N GLY A 420 -33.65 -16.21 -1.84
CA GLY A 420 -35.01 -15.73 -1.64
C GLY A 420 -35.08 -14.64 -0.57
N GLU A 421 -36.26 -14.43 0.03
CA GLU A 421 -36.42 -13.45 1.10
C GLU A 421 -35.58 -13.81 2.34
N PRO A 422 -34.79 -12.86 2.89
CA PRO A 422 -34.09 -13.06 4.16
C PRO A 422 -35.08 -13.28 5.31
N PRO A 423 -34.76 -14.13 6.30
CA PRO A 423 -35.60 -14.33 7.47
C PRO A 423 -35.64 -13.07 8.36
N GLU A 424 -36.73 -12.86 9.11
CA GLU A 424 -36.87 -11.72 10.03
C GLU A 424 -35.67 -11.60 11.00
N MET A 425 -35.19 -12.74 11.51
CA MET A 425 -34.04 -12.80 12.42
C MET A 425 -32.77 -12.22 11.79
N PHE A 426 -32.59 -12.34 10.48
CA PHE A 426 -31.46 -11.75 9.78
C PHE A 426 -31.49 -10.22 9.90
N PHE A 427 -32.64 -9.59 9.66
CA PHE A 427 -32.76 -8.12 9.74
C PHE A 427 -32.51 -7.59 11.15
N ARG A 428 -32.98 -8.30 12.19
CA ARG A 428 -32.68 -7.97 13.60
C ARG A 428 -31.18 -8.00 13.89
N LEU A 429 -30.49 -9.04 13.44
CA LEU A 429 -29.04 -9.18 13.58
C LEU A 429 -28.28 -8.15 12.74
N LEU A 430 -28.71 -7.90 11.51
CA LEU A 430 -28.11 -6.90 10.63
C LEU A 430 -28.16 -5.50 11.26
N ALA A 431 -29.32 -5.10 11.78
CA ALA A 431 -29.47 -3.83 12.50
C ALA A 431 -28.54 -3.75 13.72
N PHE A 432 -28.41 -4.84 14.47
CA PHE A 432 -27.51 -4.93 15.63
C PHE A 432 -26.03 -4.81 15.22
N TYR A 433 -25.60 -5.54 14.19
CA TYR A 433 -24.24 -5.49 13.69
C TYR A 433 -23.88 -4.14 13.09
N ILE A 434 -24.79 -3.52 12.33
CA ILE A 434 -24.63 -2.16 11.79
C ILE A 434 -24.55 -1.15 12.93
N ALA A 435 -25.44 -1.20 13.92
CA ALA A 435 -25.38 -0.29 15.07
C ALA A 435 -24.03 -0.37 15.80
N SER A 436 -23.54 -1.59 16.04
CA SER A 436 -22.20 -1.80 16.63
C SER A 436 -21.10 -1.23 15.75
N ASN A 437 -21.16 -1.40 14.42
CA ASN A 437 -20.15 -0.88 13.50
C ASN A 437 -20.16 0.65 13.43
N GLN A 438 -21.34 1.26 13.32
CA GLN A 438 -21.51 2.72 13.25
C GLN A 438 -21.13 3.45 14.53
N LEU A 439 -21.22 2.78 15.68
CA LEU A 439 -20.70 3.36 16.91
C LEU A 439 -19.16 3.55 16.88
N GLY A 440 -18.45 2.70 16.13
CA GLY A 440 -16.99 2.74 16.02
C GLY A 440 -16.43 3.52 14.83
N VAL A 441 -17.26 3.91 13.85
CA VAL A 441 -16.77 4.48 12.58
C VAL A 441 -16.16 5.88 12.76
N VAL A 442 -16.75 6.70 13.64
CA VAL A 442 -16.26 8.06 13.90
C VAL A 442 -14.90 8.01 14.60
N ASP A 443 -14.75 7.14 15.59
CA ASP A 443 -13.48 6.95 16.29
C ASP A 443 -12.38 6.44 15.35
N TRP A 444 -12.73 5.53 14.44
CA TRP A 444 -11.83 5.07 13.40
C TRP A 444 -11.40 6.21 12.46
N ALA A 445 -12.29 7.16 12.17
CA ALA A 445 -12.00 8.30 11.29
C ALA A 445 -11.14 9.40 11.94
N LEU A 446 -11.11 9.51 13.28
CA LEU A 446 -10.38 10.57 14.00
C LEU A 446 -8.90 10.74 13.59
N PRO A 447 -8.10 9.67 13.44
CA PRO A 447 -6.68 9.79 13.06
C PRO A 447 -6.47 10.28 11.62
N PHE A 448 -7.47 10.15 10.75
CA PHE A 448 -7.37 10.51 9.33
C PHE A 448 -7.70 11.98 9.06
N GLY A 449 -8.38 12.63 10.00
CA GLY A 449 -8.63 14.06 9.96
C GLY A 449 -10.10 14.42 9.80
N LYS A 450 -10.36 15.72 9.71
CA LYS A 450 -11.72 16.27 9.77
C LYS A 450 -12.63 15.77 8.65
N ARG A 451 -12.09 15.59 7.44
CA ARG A 451 -12.88 15.20 6.26
C ARG A 451 -13.49 13.81 6.44
N GLU A 452 -12.70 12.88 6.95
CA GLU A 452 -13.07 11.49 7.19
C GLU A 452 -14.06 11.40 8.36
N VAL A 453 -13.87 12.24 9.40
CA VAL A 453 -14.82 12.36 10.51
C VAL A 453 -16.17 12.90 10.03
N ASP A 454 -16.19 13.93 9.19
CA ASP A 454 -17.43 14.48 8.63
C ASP A 454 -18.16 13.44 7.76
N PHE A 455 -17.42 12.66 6.96
CA PHE A 455 -17.98 11.56 6.17
C PHE A 455 -18.59 10.47 7.06
N ALA A 456 -17.86 10.02 8.08
CA ALA A 456 -18.31 9.03 9.05
C ALA A 456 -19.61 9.47 9.77
N ARG A 457 -19.71 10.75 10.13
CA ARG A 457 -20.93 11.31 10.73
C ARG A 457 -22.11 11.33 9.78
N LYS A 458 -21.90 11.73 8.52
CA LYS A 458 -22.96 11.72 7.51
C LYS A 458 -23.50 10.30 7.27
N GLN A 459 -22.61 9.31 7.24
CA GLN A 459 -22.98 7.89 7.17
C GLN A 459 -23.84 7.47 8.38
N ASN A 460 -23.49 7.88 9.60
CA ASN A 460 -24.30 7.60 10.79
C ASN A 460 -25.72 8.19 10.68
N GLU A 461 -25.84 9.44 10.25
CA GLU A 461 -27.14 10.12 10.08
C GLU A 461 -28.02 9.40 9.04
N GLU A 462 -27.44 9.00 7.92
CA GLU A 462 -28.13 8.25 6.87
C GLU A 462 -28.62 6.89 7.36
N VAL A 463 -27.78 6.14 8.08
CA VAL A 463 -28.15 4.85 8.66
C VAL A 463 -29.27 5.00 9.68
N LEU A 464 -29.20 6.01 10.56
CA LEU A 464 -30.30 6.30 11.48
C LEU A 464 -31.60 6.61 10.72
N GLY A 465 -31.52 7.35 9.61
CA GLY A 465 -32.64 7.61 8.71
C GLY A 465 -33.26 6.32 8.17
N TRP A 466 -32.43 5.37 7.71
CA TRP A 466 -32.90 4.09 7.17
C TRP A 466 -33.64 3.23 8.20
N TYR A 467 -33.23 3.29 9.47
CA TYR A 467 -33.81 2.52 10.56
C TYR A 467 -34.79 3.30 11.43
N GLY A 468 -35.16 4.53 11.03
CA GLY A 468 -36.04 5.39 11.82
C GLY A 468 -35.55 5.60 13.26
N ASN A 469 -34.28 5.99 13.42
CA ASN A 469 -33.59 6.07 14.71
C ASN A 469 -33.58 4.74 15.49
N MET A 470 -33.35 3.64 14.77
CA MET A 470 -33.35 2.27 15.30
C MET A 470 -34.69 1.80 15.89
N GLN A 471 -35.81 2.44 15.50
CA GLN A 471 -37.16 2.01 15.90
C GLN A 471 -37.70 0.87 15.03
N THR A 472 -37.12 0.65 13.85
CA THR A 472 -37.31 -0.53 13.00
C THR A 472 -35.99 -1.25 12.83
N TYR A 473 -36.05 -2.57 12.56
CA TYR A 473 -34.89 -3.39 12.20
C TYR A 473 -34.87 -3.75 10.70
N ILE A 474 -35.91 -3.38 9.95
CA ILE A 474 -35.92 -3.48 8.48
C ILE A 474 -35.58 -2.09 7.93
N PRO A 475 -34.46 -1.93 7.19
CA PRO A 475 -34.05 -0.64 6.67
C PRO A 475 -34.90 -0.21 5.47
N SER A 476 -35.11 1.10 5.31
CA SER A 476 -35.93 1.66 4.23
C SER A 476 -35.35 1.49 2.82
N TRP A 477 -34.05 1.23 2.69
CA TRP A 477 -33.43 0.90 1.40
C TRP A 477 -33.75 -0.52 0.92
N TYR A 478 -34.23 -1.43 1.80
CA TYR A 478 -34.56 -2.80 1.40
C TYR A 478 -35.87 -2.82 0.59
N LEU A 479 -35.77 -3.16 -0.68
CA LEU A 479 -36.89 -3.09 -1.63
C LEU A 479 -37.73 -4.38 -1.62
N ALA A 480 -38.46 -4.62 -0.53
CA ALA A 480 -39.26 -5.84 -0.35
C ALA A 480 -40.24 -6.15 -1.50
N ASN A 481 -40.76 -5.12 -2.18
CA ASN A 481 -41.71 -5.26 -3.29
C ASN A 481 -41.07 -5.28 -4.68
N PHE A 482 -39.73 -5.27 -4.78
CA PHE A 482 -39.05 -5.33 -6.08
C PHE A 482 -39.27 -6.71 -6.74
N ASN A 483 -39.90 -6.73 -7.91
CA ASN A 483 -40.37 -7.95 -8.57
C ASN A 483 -39.29 -8.55 -9.50
N ILE A 484 -38.92 -9.81 -9.20
CA ILE A 484 -37.85 -10.59 -9.84
C ILE A 484 -38.12 -10.81 -11.34
N GLN A 485 -39.37 -10.99 -11.74
CA GLN A 485 -39.73 -11.33 -13.14
C GLN A 485 -39.38 -10.24 -14.16
N ARG A 486 -39.32 -8.97 -13.75
CA ARG A 486 -38.86 -7.87 -14.63
C ARG A 486 -37.34 -7.89 -14.84
N ALA A 487 -36.58 -8.36 -13.85
CA ALA A 487 -35.12 -8.35 -13.88
C ALA A 487 -34.55 -9.43 -14.81
N GLU A 488 -35.13 -10.64 -14.78
CA GLU A 488 -34.71 -11.75 -15.66
C GLU A 488 -35.00 -11.47 -17.15
N THR A 489 -36.11 -10.79 -17.46
CA THR A 489 -36.47 -10.44 -18.85
C THR A 489 -35.60 -9.36 -19.50
N GLN A 490 -34.86 -8.57 -18.70
CA GLN A 490 -33.99 -7.50 -19.19
C GLN A 490 -32.49 -7.85 -19.16
N ALA A 491 -32.12 -8.97 -18.54
CA ALA A 491 -30.72 -9.39 -18.36
C ALA A 491 -30.20 -10.39 -19.42
N CYS A 492 -30.99 -10.78 -20.43
CA CYS A 492 -30.57 -11.74 -21.46
C CYS A 492 -30.55 -11.12 -22.87
N PRO A 493 -29.34 -10.96 -23.45
CA PRO A 493 -29.09 -11.52 -24.76
C PRO A 493 -27.67 -12.13 -24.82
N ASN A 494 -27.50 -13.38 -24.39
CA ASN A 494 -26.61 -14.39 -24.99
C ASN A 494 -26.31 -15.52 -24.01
N ASN A 495 -27.05 -16.61 -24.14
CA ASN A 495 -26.52 -17.96 -23.97
C ASN A 495 -27.48 -18.95 -24.63
N ARG A 496 -27.36 -19.10 -25.95
CA ARG A 496 -27.78 -20.32 -26.63
C ARG A 496 -26.52 -21.10 -26.96
N ILE A 497 -26.18 -22.05 -26.09
CA ILE A 497 -25.25 -23.12 -26.42
C ILE A 497 -25.99 -24.03 -27.41
N ASN A 498 -25.40 -24.19 -28.59
CA ASN A 498 -25.85 -25.10 -29.64
C ASN A 498 -25.88 -26.54 -29.10
N SER A 499 -27.07 -27.14 -29.08
CA SER A 499 -27.26 -28.58 -29.07
C SER A 499 -27.53 -29.07 -30.50
N ALA A 500 -26.48 -29.53 -31.17
CA ALA A 500 -26.53 -30.38 -32.37
C ALA A 500 -25.08 -30.88 -32.58
N GLN A 501 -24.73 -32.15 -32.81
CA GLN A 501 -25.44 -33.27 -33.42
C GLN A 501 -24.85 -34.60 -32.91
N ASP A 502 -25.71 -35.55 -32.54
CA ASP A 502 -25.51 -36.97 -32.85
C ASP A 502 -26.45 -37.28 -34.01
N GLY A 503 -25.90 -37.81 -35.10
CA GLY A 503 -26.59 -38.15 -36.34
C GLY A 503 -25.62 -38.59 -37.41
#